data_AF-A0A847XP95-F1
#
_entry.id   AF-A0A847XP95-F1
#
_cell.length_a   1.000
_cell.length_b   1.000
_cell.length_c   1.000
_cell.angle_alpha   90.00
_cell.angle_beta   90.00
_cell.angle_gamma   90.00
#
_symmetry.space_group_name_H-M   'P 1'
#
loop_
_entity.id
_entity.type
_entity.pdbx_description
1 polymer ?
#
loop_
_entity_poly.entity_id
_entity_poly.type
_entity_poly.pdbx_seq_one_letter_code
_entity_poly.pdbx_strand_id
1 'polypeptide(L)'
;MENKIIEKYNKPVFFYGLSLLIPWVLWFTVAYISHFQEQNSFLIFSQGLLAILGLLAPMFVAAYLFLSDKELFNDLKKRFICQKGFNPIYTLLAFSLIFVSMVIAQLISLLFGHSIDQFHISGTPSFTSALFSPWFILLFAPVVEELAWHSYGTDTLRRKFNLFKTSMIFALYWAFWHLPLSFIEGYYHSNVVAEGLLYSLNFIFSLFVFVILMNWL
;
A
#
# COMPACT_ATOMS: atom_id res chain seq x y z
N MET A 1 -3.87 -27.17 -15.32
CA MET A 1 -4.82 -27.03 -14.18
C MET A 1 -4.80 -25.62 -13.60
N GLU A 2 -3.62 -24.98 -13.46
CA GLU A 2 -3.48 -23.55 -13.08
C GLU A 2 -4.28 -22.58 -13.95
N ASN A 3 -4.33 -22.79 -15.28
CA ASN A 3 -5.13 -21.93 -16.16
C ASN A 3 -6.65 -21.98 -15.90
N LYS A 4 -7.17 -22.94 -15.12
CA LYS A 4 -8.60 -22.98 -14.75
C LYS A 4 -8.92 -22.19 -13.48
N ILE A 5 -7.99 -22.11 -12.52
CA ILE A 5 -8.27 -21.42 -11.25
C ILE A 5 -8.24 -19.90 -11.43
N ILE A 6 -7.36 -19.37 -12.29
CA ILE A 6 -7.28 -17.93 -12.55
C ILE A 6 -8.61 -17.36 -13.09
N GLU A 7 -9.39 -18.16 -13.82
CA GLU A 7 -10.71 -17.76 -14.32
C GLU A 7 -11.75 -17.52 -13.22
N LYS A 8 -11.53 -18.06 -12.00
CA LYS A 8 -12.39 -17.81 -10.84
C LYS A 8 -12.17 -16.44 -10.22
N TYR A 9 -11.06 -15.77 -10.50
CA TYR A 9 -10.79 -14.39 -10.08
C TYR A 9 -11.53 -13.40 -11.00
N ASN A 10 -12.85 -13.52 -11.08
CA ASN A 10 -13.69 -12.89 -12.10
C ASN A 10 -14.51 -11.68 -11.61
N LYS A 11 -14.32 -11.23 -10.36
CA LYS A 11 -15.04 -10.09 -9.77
C LYS A 11 -14.15 -8.85 -9.54
N PRO A 12 -13.42 -8.33 -10.57
CA PRO A 12 -12.49 -7.21 -10.38
C PRO A 12 -13.22 -5.93 -9.96
N VAL A 13 -14.36 -5.61 -10.58
CA VAL A 13 -15.13 -4.39 -10.28
C VAL A 13 -15.65 -4.41 -8.85
N PHE A 14 -16.12 -5.57 -8.37
CA PHE A 14 -16.58 -5.72 -6.99
C PHE A 14 -15.42 -5.54 -6.00
N PHE A 15 -14.30 -6.24 -6.24
CA PHE A 15 -13.12 -6.15 -5.39
C PHE A 15 -12.57 -4.73 -5.34
N TYR A 16 -12.14 -4.18 -6.48
CA TYR A 16 -11.55 -2.83 -6.55
C TYR A 16 -12.55 -1.73 -6.18
N GLY A 17 -13.84 -1.90 -6.49
CA GLY A 17 -14.87 -0.93 -6.12
C GLY A 17 -15.04 -0.81 -4.61
N LEU A 18 -15.25 -1.93 -3.91
CA LEU A 18 -15.42 -1.90 -2.45
C LEU A 18 -14.11 -1.59 -1.72
N SER A 19 -12.99 -2.11 -2.22
CA SER A 19 -11.65 -1.81 -1.69
C SER A 19 -11.23 -0.35 -1.89
N LEU A 20 -11.97 0.43 -2.69
CA LEU A 20 -11.78 1.88 -2.82
C LEU A 20 -12.82 2.64 -1.99
N LEU A 21 -14.10 2.33 -2.15
CA LEU A 21 -15.20 3.07 -1.55
C LEU A 21 -15.20 2.98 -0.02
N ILE A 22 -14.96 1.80 0.55
CA ILE A 22 -14.98 1.62 2.01
C ILE A 22 -13.83 2.42 2.66
N PRO A 23 -12.55 2.28 2.25
CA PRO A 23 -11.47 3.11 2.77
C PRO A 23 -11.71 4.60 2.55
N TRP A 24 -12.23 5.01 1.38
CA TRP A 24 -12.53 6.41 1.11
C TRP A 24 -13.53 6.99 2.11
N VAL A 25 -14.66 6.32 2.35
CA VAL A 25 -15.66 6.80 3.32
C VAL A 25 -15.04 6.92 4.71
N LEU A 26 -14.30 5.90 5.16
CA LEU A 26 -13.69 5.89 6.48
C LEU A 26 -12.60 6.97 6.62
N TRP A 27 -11.70 7.08 5.65
CA TRP A 27 -10.57 8.00 5.70
C TRP A 27 -10.96 9.45 5.43
N PHE A 28 -11.96 9.73 4.57
CA PHE A 28 -12.51 11.09 4.49
C PHE A 28 -13.23 11.50 5.77
N THR A 29 -13.84 10.55 6.49
CA THR A 29 -14.37 10.83 7.83
C THR A 29 -13.25 11.16 8.81
N VAL A 30 -12.13 10.41 8.78
CA VAL A 30 -10.94 10.74 9.57
C VAL A 30 -10.39 12.11 9.21
N ALA A 31 -10.27 12.42 7.91
CA ALA A 31 -9.81 13.72 7.44
C ALA A 31 -10.70 14.85 7.96
N TYR A 32 -12.02 14.69 7.89
CA TYR A 32 -12.95 15.69 8.44
C TYR A 32 -12.74 15.91 9.95
N ILE A 33 -12.59 14.82 10.72
CA ILE A 33 -12.39 14.91 12.18
C ILE A 33 -11.00 15.47 12.54
N SER A 34 -9.97 15.22 11.73
CA SER A 34 -8.60 15.66 12.05
C SER A 34 -8.47 17.18 12.12
N HIS A 35 -9.28 17.92 11.34
CA HIS A 35 -9.26 19.40 11.31
C HIS A 35 -10.06 20.08 12.44
N PHE A 36 -10.60 19.33 13.42
CA PHE A 36 -11.25 19.94 14.57
C PHE A 36 -10.23 20.60 15.51
N GLN A 37 -10.51 21.85 15.93
CA GLN A 37 -9.63 22.65 16.79
C GLN A 37 -9.39 22.01 18.17
N GLU A 38 -10.41 21.36 18.72
CA GLU A 38 -10.32 20.65 20.00
C GLU A 38 -10.38 19.14 19.78
N GLN A 39 -9.26 18.47 20.06
CA GLN A 39 -9.17 17.01 20.00
C GLN A 39 -9.32 16.43 21.41
N ASN A 40 -10.36 15.63 21.62
CA ASN A 40 -10.54 14.85 22.85
C ASN A 40 -10.13 13.39 22.62
N SER A 41 -9.97 12.63 23.71
CA SER A 41 -9.52 11.24 23.65
C SER A 41 -10.44 10.33 22.81
N PHE A 42 -11.74 10.61 22.79
CA PHE A 42 -12.71 9.85 21.99
C PHE A 42 -12.53 10.09 20.49
N LEU A 43 -12.29 11.33 20.07
CA LEU A 43 -12.03 11.68 18.68
C LEU A 43 -10.72 11.07 18.19
N ILE A 44 -9.65 11.16 18.99
CA ILE A 44 -8.35 10.53 18.66
C ILE A 44 -8.50 9.01 18.50
N PHE A 45 -9.20 8.35 19.43
CA PHE A 45 -9.48 6.91 19.34
C PHE A 45 -10.28 6.57 18.07
N SER A 46 -11.33 7.35 17.80
CA SER A 46 -12.19 7.14 16.63
C SER A 46 -11.42 7.32 15.32
N GLN A 47 -10.54 8.33 15.22
CA GLN A 47 -9.66 8.52 14.07
C GLN A 47 -8.75 7.31 13.84
N GLY A 48 -8.08 6.82 14.89
CA GLY A 48 -7.22 5.65 14.81
C GLY A 48 -7.98 4.38 14.39
N LEU A 49 -9.15 4.14 14.99
CA LEU A 49 -9.99 2.99 14.66
C LEU A 49 -10.46 3.02 13.19
N LEU A 50 -10.99 4.16 12.74
CA LEU A 50 -11.44 4.34 11.36
C LEU A 50 -10.28 4.23 10.35
N ALA A 51 -9.10 4.74 10.69
CA ALA A 51 -7.91 4.62 9.87
C ALA A 51 -7.51 3.14 9.65
N ILE A 52 -7.47 2.34 10.72
CA ILE A 52 -7.16 0.90 10.66
C ILE A 52 -8.27 0.13 9.94
N LEU A 53 -9.54 0.44 10.17
CA LEU A 53 -10.64 -0.20 9.46
C LEU A 53 -10.60 0.09 7.96
N GLY A 54 -10.23 1.30 7.56
CA GLY A 54 -9.99 1.63 6.15
C GLY A 54 -8.84 0.83 5.56
N LEU A 55 -7.74 0.68 6.29
CA LEU A 55 -6.61 -0.16 5.87
C LEU A 55 -6.98 -1.64 5.74
N LEU A 56 -7.80 -2.18 6.66
CA LEU A 56 -8.23 -3.57 6.66
C LEU A 56 -9.32 -3.89 5.62
N ALA A 57 -10.05 -2.89 5.13
CA ALA A 57 -11.22 -3.13 4.29
C ALA A 57 -10.91 -3.95 3.02
N PRO A 58 -9.84 -3.69 2.24
CA PRO A 58 -9.50 -4.52 1.08
C PRO A 58 -9.25 -5.99 1.44
N MET A 59 -8.60 -6.25 2.58
CA MET A 59 -8.39 -7.61 3.08
C MET A 59 -9.72 -8.30 3.38
N PHE A 60 -10.66 -7.62 4.03
CA PHE A 60 -11.97 -8.19 4.32
C PHE A 60 -12.81 -8.43 3.06
N VAL A 61 -12.72 -7.54 2.06
CA VAL A 61 -13.36 -7.75 0.75
C VAL A 61 -12.76 -8.98 0.05
N ALA A 62 -11.43 -9.13 0.06
CA ALA A 62 -10.76 -10.34 -0.45
C ALA A 62 -11.22 -11.59 0.31
N ALA A 63 -11.21 -11.55 1.65
CA ALA A 63 -11.63 -12.65 2.51
C ALA A 63 -13.06 -13.08 2.23
N TYR A 64 -13.99 -12.14 2.05
CA TYR A 64 -15.36 -12.43 1.64
C TYR A 64 -15.41 -13.19 0.30
N LEU A 65 -14.64 -12.75 -0.70
CA LEU A 65 -14.58 -13.41 -2.00
C LEU A 65 -14.03 -14.84 -1.91
N PHE A 66 -12.98 -15.05 -1.13
CA PHE A 66 -12.42 -16.37 -0.88
C PHE A 66 -13.41 -17.28 -0.14
N LEU A 67 -14.03 -16.80 0.94
CA LEU A 67 -14.98 -17.58 1.73
C LEU A 67 -16.27 -17.90 0.94
N SER A 68 -16.59 -17.11 -0.08
CA SER A 68 -17.76 -17.33 -0.95
C SER A 68 -17.55 -18.37 -2.04
N ASP A 69 -16.30 -18.77 -2.36
CA ASP A 69 -15.99 -19.78 -3.37
C ASP A 69 -14.96 -20.78 -2.83
N LYS A 70 -15.38 -22.04 -2.67
CA LYS A 70 -14.56 -23.13 -2.13
C LYS A 70 -13.28 -23.37 -2.94
N GLU A 71 -13.31 -23.18 -4.26
CA GLU A 71 -12.13 -23.38 -5.10
C GLU A 71 -11.10 -22.28 -4.86
N LEU A 72 -11.53 -21.01 -4.79
CA LEU A 72 -10.66 -19.88 -4.46
C LEU A 72 -10.07 -20.02 -3.05
N PHE A 73 -10.87 -20.41 -2.07
CA PHE A 73 -10.38 -20.61 -0.71
C PHE A 73 -9.32 -21.71 -0.61
N ASN A 74 -9.52 -22.81 -1.34
CA ASN A 74 -8.56 -23.91 -1.38
C ASN A 74 -7.25 -23.49 -2.09
N ASP A 75 -7.33 -22.68 -3.14
CA ASP A 75 -6.16 -22.10 -3.80
C ASP A 75 -5.36 -21.21 -2.84
N LEU A 76 -6.04 -20.29 -2.13
CA LEU A 76 -5.41 -19.43 -1.12
C LEU A 76 -4.70 -20.27 -0.05
N LYS A 77 -5.38 -21.24 0.56
CA LYS A 77 -4.79 -22.15 1.56
C LYS A 77 -3.55 -22.86 1.03
N LYS A 78 -3.61 -23.36 -0.20
CA LYS A 78 -2.48 -24.04 -0.82
C LYS A 78 -1.27 -23.11 -0.98
N ARG A 79 -1.47 -21.84 -1.32
CA ARG A 79 -0.38 -20.85 -1.44
C ARG A 79 0.27 -20.50 -0.08
N PHE A 80 -0.50 -20.53 1.00
CA PHE A 80 0.04 -20.34 2.35
C PHE A 80 0.83 -21.56 2.85
N ILE A 81 0.36 -22.78 2.55
CA ILE A 81 0.96 -24.01 3.08
C ILE A 81 2.10 -24.52 2.19
N CYS A 82 1.94 -24.45 0.86
CA CYS A 82 2.89 -24.94 -0.13
C CYS A 82 3.72 -23.79 -0.71
N GLN A 83 4.47 -23.10 0.15
CA GLN A 83 5.43 -22.10 -0.28
C GLN A 83 6.58 -22.81 -1.02
N LYS A 84 6.81 -22.46 -2.29
CA LYS A 84 8.09 -22.78 -2.93
C LYS A 84 9.14 -21.96 -2.20
N GLY A 85 10.28 -22.58 -1.85
CA GLY A 85 11.36 -21.89 -1.16
C GLY A 85 11.76 -20.60 -1.88
N PHE A 86 12.30 -19.63 -1.13
CA PHE A 86 12.69 -18.34 -1.68
C PHE A 86 13.96 -18.47 -2.52
N ASN A 87 13.98 -17.84 -3.69
CA ASN A 87 15.20 -17.74 -4.49
C ASN A 87 16.15 -16.74 -3.81
N PRO A 88 17.41 -17.12 -3.50
CA PRO A 88 18.33 -16.27 -2.75
C PRO A 88 18.65 -14.95 -3.46
N ILE A 89 18.62 -14.92 -4.80
CA ILE A 89 18.86 -13.69 -5.58
C ILE A 89 17.69 -12.73 -5.40
N TYR A 90 16.45 -13.19 -5.56
CA TYR A 90 15.27 -12.35 -5.37
C TYR A 90 15.12 -11.89 -3.91
N THR A 91 15.48 -12.75 -2.94
CA THR A 91 15.55 -12.35 -1.53
C THR A 91 16.57 -11.24 -1.31
N LEU A 92 17.79 -11.38 -1.83
CA LEU A 92 18.82 -10.33 -1.73
C LEU A 92 18.34 -9.02 -2.36
N LEU A 93 17.73 -9.09 -3.54
CA LEU A 93 17.17 -7.92 -4.22
C LEU A 93 16.06 -7.25 -3.39
N ALA A 94 15.13 -8.02 -2.82
CA ALA A 94 14.04 -7.49 -2.00
C ALA A 94 14.56 -6.67 -0.80
N PHE A 95 15.62 -7.13 -0.13
CA PHE A 95 16.21 -6.41 1.00
C PHE A 95 17.12 -5.25 0.59
N SER A 96 17.83 -5.36 -0.54
CA SER A 96 18.87 -4.38 -0.91
C SER A 96 18.38 -3.27 -1.82
N LEU A 97 17.37 -3.51 -2.66
CA LEU A 97 17.02 -2.62 -3.77
C LEU A 97 16.61 -1.22 -3.27
N ILE A 98 15.72 -1.13 -2.28
CA ILE A 98 15.26 0.14 -1.73
C ILE A 98 16.42 0.87 -1.05
N PHE A 99 17.19 0.18 -0.20
CA PHE A 99 18.32 0.78 0.51
C PHE A 99 19.39 1.32 -0.46
N VAL A 100 19.79 0.52 -1.43
CA VAL A 100 20.77 0.91 -2.45
C VAL A 100 20.24 2.07 -3.30
N SER A 101 18.97 2.04 -3.70
CA SER A 101 18.35 3.13 -4.47
C SER A 101 18.35 4.46 -3.71
N MET A 102 18.11 4.42 -2.40
CA MET A 102 18.13 5.60 -1.54
C MET A 102 19.54 6.19 -1.43
N VAL A 103 20.56 5.36 -1.18
CA VAL A 103 21.97 5.80 -1.11
C VAL A 103 22.41 6.40 -2.45
N ILE A 104 22.06 5.75 -3.58
CA ILE A 104 22.38 6.27 -4.91
C ILE A 104 21.68 7.62 -5.16
N ALA A 105 20.41 7.77 -4.78
CA ALA A 105 19.68 9.03 -4.92
C ALA A 105 20.35 10.16 -4.12
N GLN A 106 20.78 9.89 -2.89
CA GLN A 106 21.53 10.84 -2.06
C GLN A 106 22.87 11.22 -2.71
N LEU A 107 23.63 10.24 -3.23
CA LEU A 107 24.89 10.51 -3.94
C LEU A 107 24.69 11.38 -5.17
N ILE A 108 23.65 11.11 -5.97
CA ILE A 108 23.31 11.92 -7.15
C ILE A 108 22.94 13.34 -6.72
N SER A 109 22.19 13.52 -5.64
CA SER A 109 21.76 14.85 -5.17
C SER A 109 22.94 15.77 -4.81
N LEU A 110 24.10 15.23 -4.42
CA LEU A 110 25.31 16.03 -4.18
C LEU A 110 25.77 16.78 -5.43
N LEU A 111 25.57 16.19 -6.62
CA LEU A 111 25.87 16.84 -7.90
C LEU A 111 24.96 18.06 -8.17
N PHE A 112 23.83 18.15 -7.46
CA PHE A 112 22.88 19.25 -7.51
C PHE A 112 23.03 20.23 -6.34
N GLY A 113 24.09 20.11 -5.53
CA GLY A 113 24.41 21.04 -4.45
C GLY A 113 23.75 20.72 -3.10
N HIS A 114 23.18 19.53 -2.93
CA HIS A 114 22.69 19.08 -1.61
C HIS A 114 23.84 18.74 -0.65
N SER A 115 23.59 18.85 0.66
CA SER A 115 24.61 18.59 1.69
C SER A 115 24.90 17.09 1.85
N ILE A 116 26.14 16.77 2.26
CA ILE A 116 26.53 15.43 2.72
C ILE A 116 25.83 15.03 4.03
N ASP A 117 25.27 15.99 4.77
CA ASP A 117 24.56 15.73 6.03
C ASP A 117 23.31 14.86 5.86
N GLN A 118 22.79 14.72 4.63
CA GLN A 118 21.68 13.81 4.34
C GLN A 118 22.02 12.33 4.59
N PHE A 119 23.30 11.97 4.62
CA PHE A 119 23.78 10.62 4.94
C PHE A 119 23.79 10.38 6.45
N HIS A 120 22.63 10.52 7.08
CA HIS A 120 22.44 10.25 8.50
C HIS A 120 21.24 9.34 8.74
N ILE A 121 21.29 8.59 9.83
CA ILE A 121 20.16 7.81 10.32
C ILE A 121 19.42 8.68 11.34
N SER A 122 18.19 9.07 11.02
CA SER A 122 17.40 10.01 11.85
C SER A 122 17.09 9.49 13.26
N GLY A 123 17.16 8.17 13.48
CA GLY A 123 16.85 7.50 14.75
C GLY A 123 15.38 7.59 15.17
N THR A 124 14.55 8.35 14.44
CA THR A 124 13.14 8.57 14.71
C THR A 124 12.34 8.49 13.39
N PRO A 125 11.10 7.96 13.42
CA PRO A 125 10.23 7.95 12.25
C PRO A 125 9.90 9.35 11.77
N SER A 126 9.86 9.56 10.45
CA SER A 126 9.52 10.84 9.81
C SER A 126 8.02 11.15 9.77
N PHE A 127 7.18 10.23 10.25
CA PHE A 127 5.74 10.40 10.35
C PHE A 127 5.24 9.94 11.71
N THR A 128 4.09 10.50 12.11
CA THR A 128 3.43 10.15 13.37
C THR A 128 2.01 9.67 13.10
N SER A 129 1.46 8.90 14.03
CA SER A 129 0.04 8.58 14.08
C SER A 129 -0.46 8.95 15.48
N ALA A 130 -1.66 9.51 15.55
CA ALA A 130 -2.23 9.97 16.83
C ALA A 130 -2.44 8.83 17.84
N LEU A 131 -2.61 7.59 17.37
CA LEU A 131 -2.92 6.43 18.22
C LEU A 131 -1.87 5.32 18.18
N PHE A 132 -1.22 5.12 17.03
CA PHE A 132 -0.36 3.97 16.81
C PHE A 132 1.11 4.37 16.71
N SER A 133 2.00 3.50 17.21
CA SER A 133 3.43 3.64 16.97
C SER A 133 3.72 3.56 15.46
N PRO A 134 4.55 4.45 14.88
CA PRO A 134 4.94 4.34 13.47
C PRO A 134 5.57 2.99 13.13
N TRP A 135 6.30 2.38 14.07
CA TRP A 135 6.90 1.05 13.90
C TRP A 135 5.85 -0.06 13.75
N PHE A 136 4.75 0.04 14.50
CA PHE A 136 3.64 -0.89 14.35
C PHE A 136 3.01 -0.75 12.95
N ILE A 137 2.76 0.48 12.52
CA ILE A 137 2.16 0.74 11.19
C ILE A 137 3.07 0.25 10.06
N LEU A 138 4.39 0.46 10.14
CA LEU A 138 5.35 -0.01 9.13
C LEU A 138 5.40 -1.53 8.97
N LEU A 139 5.09 -2.29 10.01
CA LEU A 139 5.04 -3.76 9.94
C LEU A 139 3.64 -4.26 9.59
N PHE A 140 2.62 -3.65 10.17
CA PHE A 140 1.24 -4.11 10.05
C PHE A 140 0.64 -3.77 8.68
N ALA A 141 0.83 -2.55 8.18
CA ALA A 141 0.22 -2.11 6.94
C ALA A 141 0.66 -2.94 5.72
N PRO A 142 1.96 -3.20 5.49
CA PRO A 142 2.37 -4.04 4.37
C PRO A 142 1.75 -5.44 4.43
N VAL A 143 1.70 -6.08 5.61
CA VAL A 143 1.09 -7.41 5.75
C VAL A 143 -0.39 -7.38 5.35
N VAL A 144 -1.14 -6.39 5.84
CA VAL A 144 -2.58 -6.25 5.52
C VAL A 144 -2.81 -5.98 4.05
N GLU A 145 -2.03 -5.09 3.45
CA GLU A 145 -2.13 -4.73 2.05
C GLU A 145 -1.76 -5.90 1.14
N GLU A 146 -0.68 -6.62 1.44
CA GLU A 146 -0.26 -7.82 0.73
C GLU A 146 -1.37 -8.90 0.72
N LEU A 147 -2.04 -9.09 1.86
CA LEU A 147 -3.17 -10.03 1.99
C LEU A 147 -4.37 -9.66 1.11
N ALA A 148 -4.48 -8.43 0.61
CA ALA A 148 -5.52 -8.00 -0.31
C ALA A 148 -5.02 -7.97 -1.77
N TRP A 149 -3.91 -7.28 -2.00
CA TRP A 149 -3.41 -6.96 -3.34
C TRP A 149 -2.79 -8.18 -4.02
N HIS A 150 -1.95 -8.96 -3.33
CA HIS A 150 -1.31 -10.14 -3.92
C HIS A 150 -2.07 -11.45 -3.73
N SER A 151 -3.20 -11.43 -3.02
CA SER A 151 -4.10 -12.58 -2.95
C SER A 151 -5.15 -12.56 -4.07
N TYR A 152 -5.96 -11.49 -4.17
CA TYR A 152 -7.05 -11.39 -5.14
C TYR A 152 -6.82 -10.28 -6.17
N GLY A 153 -6.25 -9.14 -5.77
CA GLY A 153 -6.11 -7.95 -6.63
C GLY A 153 -5.30 -8.21 -7.91
N THR A 154 -4.06 -8.64 -7.77
CA THR A 154 -3.18 -8.94 -8.89
C THR A 154 -3.77 -10.06 -9.74
N ASP A 155 -4.25 -11.15 -9.13
CA ASP A 155 -4.80 -12.30 -9.86
C ASP A 155 -6.03 -11.96 -10.70
N THR A 156 -6.94 -11.12 -10.19
CA THR A 156 -8.15 -10.73 -10.95
C THR A 156 -7.82 -9.87 -12.17
N LEU A 157 -6.75 -9.07 -12.12
CA LEU A 157 -6.22 -8.32 -13.26
C LEU A 157 -5.43 -9.21 -14.21
N ARG A 158 -4.55 -10.08 -13.69
CA ARG A 158 -3.71 -11.01 -14.48
C ARG A 158 -4.52 -12.00 -15.30
N ARG A 159 -5.77 -12.29 -14.90
CA ARG A 159 -6.73 -13.06 -15.70
C ARG A 159 -6.95 -12.47 -17.09
N LYS A 160 -6.95 -11.13 -17.23
CA LYS A 160 -7.25 -10.43 -18.49
C LYS A 160 -6.05 -9.73 -19.12
N PHE A 161 -5.06 -9.35 -18.30
CA PHE A 161 -3.96 -8.48 -18.72
C PHE A 161 -2.61 -9.15 -18.49
N ASN A 162 -1.59 -8.77 -19.25
CA ASN A 162 -0.20 -9.15 -18.97
C ASN A 162 0.31 -8.49 -17.67
N LEU A 163 1.51 -8.90 -17.19
CA LEU A 163 2.06 -8.41 -15.92
C LEU A 163 2.23 -6.89 -15.93
N PHE A 164 2.85 -6.36 -16.99
CA PHE A 164 3.05 -4.92 -17.14
C PHE A 164 1.74 -4.12 -17.08
N LYS A 165 0.72 -4.50 -17.88
CA LYS A 165 -0.59 -3.84 -17.85
C LYS A 165 -1.27 -3.96 -16.49
N THR A 166 -1.12 -5.10 -15.82
CA THR A 166 -1.63 -5.30 -14.45
C THR A 166 -0.97 -4.32 -13.48
N SER A 167 0.36 -4.22 -13.49
CA SER A 167 1.12 -3.28 -12.67
C SER A 167 0.70 -1.82 -12.94
N MET A 168 0.51 -1.43 -14.20
CA MET A 168 0.10 -0.05 -14.55
C MET A 168 -1.31 0.27 -14.09
N ILE A 169 -2.27 -0.64 -14.28
CA ILE A 169 -3.64 -0.46 -13.82
C ILE A 169 -3.67 -0.40 -12.29
N PHE A 170 -2.95 -1.30 -11.62
CA PHE A 170 -2.91 -1.34 -10.16
C PHE A 170 -2.23 -0.12 -9.57
N ALA A 171 -1.11 0.35 -10.13
CA ALA A 171 -0.43 1.56 -9.66
C ALA A 171 -1.34 2.80 -9.72
N LEU A 172 -2.05 2.98 -10.84
CA LEU A 172 -3.02 4.07 -10.97
C LEU A 172 -4.14 3.95 -9.93
N TYR A 173 -4.71 2.75 -9.78
CA TYR A 173 -5.73 2.49 -8.76
C TYR A 173 -5.20 2.79 -7.35
N TRP A 174 -3.99 2.34 -7.04
CA TRP A 174 -3.40 2.46 -5.71
C TRP A 174 -3.05 3.92 -5.40
N ALA A 175 -2.69 4.74 -6.39
CA ALA A 175 -2.59 6.19 -6.22
C ALA A 175 -3.93 6.82 -5.81
N PHE A 176 -5.04 6.44 -6.45
CA PHE A 176 -6.38 6.89 -6.04
C PHE A 176 -6.79 6.33 -4.68
N TRP A 177 -6.38 5.12 -4.35
CA TRP A 177 -6.66 4.53 -3.05
C TRP A 177 -6.07 5.36 -1.91
N HIS A 178 -4.84 5.86 -2.06
CA HIS A 178 -4.16 6.74 -1.10
C HIS A 178 -4.71 8.17 -1.03
N LEU A 179 -5.54 8.60 -2.01
CA LEU A 179 -5.99 10.00 -2.11
C LEU A 179 -6.59 10.58 -0.82
N PRO A 180 -7.47 9.89 -0.07
CA PRO A 180 -8.05 10.46 1.15
C PRO A 180 -7.00 10.79 2.23
N LEU A 181 -5.88 10.07 2.24
CA LEU A 181 -4.81 10.27 3.23
C LEU A 181 -4.14 11.63 3.07
N SER A 182 -4.20 12.27 1.90
CA SER A 182 -3.65 13.62 1.72
C SER A 182 -4.48 14.71 2.40
N PHE A 183 -5.69 14.39 2.85
CA PHE A 183 -6.58 15.31 3.54
C PHE A 183 -6.55 15.15 5.07
N ILE A 184 -5.91 14.10 5.58
CA ILE A 184 -5.77 13.84 7.02
C ILE A 184 -4.60 14.67 7.56
N GLU A 185 -4.86 15.54 8.53
CA GLU A 185 -3.84 16.41 9.11
C GLU A 185 -2.71 15.58 9.77
N GLY A 186 -1.46 15.97 9.50
CA GLY A 186 -0.26 15.35 10.06
C GLY A 186 0.17 14.04 9.39
N TYR A 187 -0.56 13.54 8.38
CA TYR A 187 -0.16 12.35 7.63
C TYR A 187 0.94 12.67 6.60
N TYR A 188 1.72 11.64 6.23
CA TYR A 188 2.77 11.79 5.22
C TYR A 188 2.24 12.41 3.92
N HIS A 189 1.09 11.95 3.43
CA HIS A 189 0.48 12.44 2.20
C HIS A 189 0.06 13.92 2.29
N SER A 190 -0.46 14.37 3.44
CA SER A 190 -0.82 15.78 3.61
C SER A 190 0.42 16.67 3.61
N ASN A 191 1.51 16.19 4.22
CA ASN A 191 2.80 16.90 4.23
C ASN A 191 3.39 17.01 2.82
N VAL A 192 3.36 15.93 2.03
CA VAL A 192 3.80 15.93 0.62
C VAL A 192 2.96 16.90 -0.22
N VAL A 193 1.65 16.99 0.01
CA VAL A 193 0.79 17.99 -0.66
C VAL A 193 1.16 19.41 -0.24
N ALA A 194 1.44 19.63 1.05
CA ALA A 194 1.87 20.93 1.55
C ALA A 194 3.24 21.38 1.01
N GLU A 195 4.16 20.44 0.73
CA GLU A 195 5.43 20.72 0.06
C GLU A 195 5.26 21.17 -1.40
N GLY A 196 4.16 20.76 -2.04
CA GLY A 196 3.72 21.30 -3.33
C GLY A 196 3.50 20.26 -4.42
N LEU A 197 3.09 20.76 -5.59
CA LEU A 197 2.64 19.91 -6.71
C LEU A 197 3.74 18.98 -7.22
N LEU A 198 5.00 19.44 -7.29
CA LEU A 198 6.11 18.63 -7.79
C LEU A 198 6.35 17.40 -6.90
N TYR A 199 6.35 17.58 -5.57
CA TYR A 199 6.52 16.50 -4.60
C TYR A 199 5.36 15.51 -4.65
N SER A 200 4.13 16.02 -4.82
CA SER A 200 2.93 15.21 -5.00
C SER A 200 2.98 14.35 -6.27
N LEU A 201 3.39 14.93 -7.41
CA LEU A 201 3.55 14.19 -8.66
C LEU A 201 4.69 13.17 -8.57
N ASN A 202 5.79 13.51 -7.90
CA ASN A 202 6.90 12.61 -7.64
C ASN A 202 6.45 11.38 -6.84
N PHE A 203 5.64 11.57 -5.79
CA PHE A 203 5.05 10.46 -5.04
C PHE A 203 4.18 9.56 -5.93
N ILE A 204 3.29 10.13 -6.74
CA ILE A 204 2.44 9.33 -7.65
C ILE A 204 3.31 8.54 -8.63
N PHE A 205 4.31 9.16 -9.24
CA PHE A 205 5.21 8.49 -10.17
C PHE A 205 6.01 7.36 -9.51
N SER A 206 6.47 7.55 -8.27
CA SER A 206 7.20 6.52 -7.53
C SER A 206 6.34 5.28 -7.27
N LEU A 207 5.02 5.42 -7.09
CA LEU A 207 4.11 4.28 -6.97
C LEU A 207 4.12 3.39 -8.22
N PHE A 208 4.19 3.97 -9.43
CA PHE A 208 4.27 3.18 -10.66
C PHE A 208 5.54 2.33 -10.71
N VAL A 209 6.68 2.91 -10.37
CA VAL A 209 7.97 2.21 -10.33
C VAL A 209 7.94 1.13 -9.26
N PHE A 210 7.48 1.46 -8.05
CA PHE A 210 7.40 0.54 -6.93
C PHE A 210 6.51 -0.67 -7.24
N VAL A 211 5.32 -0.44 -7.82
CA VAL A 211 4.39 -1.52 -8.17
C VAL A 211 4.93 -2.45 -9.27
N ILE A 212 5.72 -1.94 -10.22
CA ILE A 212 6.41 -2.79 -11.19
C ILE A 212 7.41 -3.70 -10.47
N LEU A 213 8.26 -3.11 -9.62
CA LEU A 213 9.30 -3.85 -8.89
C LEU A 213 8.69 -4.90 -7.96
N MET A 214 7.67 -4.52 -7.20
CA MET A 214 6.97 -5.36 -6.24
C MET A 214 6.29 -6.57 -6.91
N ASN A 215 5.66 -6.39 -8.07
CA ASN A 215 5.03 -7.51 -8.80
C ASN A 215 6.04 -8.36 -9.60
N TRP A 216 7.26 -7.88 -9.78
CA TRP A 216 8.32 -8.59 -10.51
C TRP A 216 9.18 -9.47 -9.60
N LEU A 217 9.46 -8.98 -8.38
CA LEU A 217 10.14 -9.73 -7.31
C LEU A 217 9.29 -10.90 -6.81
#